data_AF-A0A8T4DD57-F1
#
_entry.id   AF-A0A8T4DD57-F1
#
_cell.length_a   1.000
_cell.length_b   1.000
_cell.length_c   1.000
_cell.angle_alpha   90.00
_cell.angle_beta   90.00
_cell.angle_gamma   90.00
#
_symmetry.space_group_name_H-M   'P 1'
#
loop_
_entity.id
_entity.type
_entity.pdbx_description
1 polymer ?
#
loop_
_entity_poly.entity_id
_entity_poly.type
_entity_poly.pdbx_seq_one_letter_code
_entity_poly.pdbx_strand_id
1 'polypeptide(L)'
;MPSMRLKDMLDEVIIKEVYKKVPCDSELVYTSALIPDKDIERMEKDEKFKKKYLRKLGVRFRNLGYKDLKILDIDPSTQSLIVRYTGYYTGCRQYPEVHLKTLLILHDAMGWDIHDPEAFDRIVEKARRDLGRKNVMKKEDRLYRFAKLFKKAIDEKF
;
A
#
# COMPACT_ATOMS: atom_id res chain seq x y z
N MET A 1 -22.92 -15.22 -15.84
CA MET A 1 -22.48 -14.29 -14.77
C MET A 1 -22.07 -15.13 -13.58
N PRO A 2 -20.82 -15.12 -13.11
CA PRO A 2 -20.47 -15.83 -11.88
C PRO A 2 -21.21 -15.17 -10.72
N SER A 3 -22.02 -15.94 -9.99
CA SER A 3 -22.69 -15.49 -8.77
C SER A 3 -21.64 -15.00 -7.78
N MET A 4 -21.69 -13.72 -7.43
CA MET A 4 -20.81 -13.14 -6.41
C MET A 4 -21.16 -13.81 -5.08
N ARG A 5 -20.18 -14.41 -4.39
CA ARG A 5 -20.45 -15.18 -3.18
C ARG A 5 -20.96 -14.21 -2.11
N LEU A 6 -21.92 -14.65 -1.28
CA LEU A 6 -22.50 -13.83 -0.20
C LEU A 6 -21.42 -13.16 0.67
N LYS A 7 -20.30 -13.86 0.91
CA LYS A 7 -19.13 -13.32 1.61
C LYS A 7 -18.55 -12.07 0.93
N ASP A 8 -18.38 -12.10 -0.40
CA ASP A 8 -17.82 -10.99 -1.16
C ASP A 8 -18.77 -9.78 -1.18
N MET A 9 -20.09 -10.05 -1.21
CA MET A 9 -21.12 -9.02 -1.06
C MET A 9 -21.10 -8.37 0.33
N LEU A 10 -20.98 -9.16 1.39
CA LEU A 10 -20.92 -8.66 2.77
C LEU A 10 -19.61 -7.91 3.04
N ASP A 11 -18.49 -8.41 2.53
CA ASP A 11 -17.19 -7.71 2.57
C ASP A 11 -17.27 -6.37 1.82
N GLU A 12 -17.96 -6.29 0.67
CA GLU A 12 -18.19 -5.03 -0.04
C GLU A 12 -19.02 -4.02 0.78
N VAL A 13 -20.08 -4.47 1.46
CA VAL A 13 -20.90 -3.60 2.31
C VAL A 13 -20.09 -3.08 3.50
N ILE A 14 -19.28 -3.94 4.14
CA ILE A 14 -18.38 -3.52 5.21
C ILE A 14 -17.32 -2.55 4.66
N ILE A 15 -16.74 -2.81 3.48
CA ILE A 15 -15.82 -1.90 2.77
C ILE A 15 -16.45 -0.53 2.51
N LYS A 16 -17.72 -0.47 2.11
CA LYS A 16 -18.41 0.78 1.75
C LYS A 16 -18.87 1.58 2.97
N GLU A 17 -19.41 0.91 3.98
CA GLU A 17 -20.05 1.55 5.14
C GLU A 17 -19.09 1.75 6.33
N VAL A 18 -18.16 0.80 6.53
CA VAL A 18 -17.27 0.74 7.70
C VAL A 18 -15.85 1.20 7.37
N TYR A 19 -15.48 1.38 6.11
CA TYR A 19 -14.17 1.96 5.78
C TYR A 19 -14.34 3.21 4.93
N LYS A 20 -13.98 4.37 5.48
CA LYS A 20 -13.96 5.60 4.67
C LYS A 20 -12.70 5.60 3.81
N LYS A 21 -12.86 5.83 2.52
CA LYS A 21 -11.73 6.03 1.60
C LYS A 21 -10.99 7.31 2.01
N VAL A 22 -9.71 7.19 2.37
CA VAL A 22 -8.86 8.33 2.72
C VAL A 22 -7.64 8.34 1.79
N PRO A 23 -7.31 9.49 1.17
CA PRO A 23 -6.09 9.60 0.39
C PRO A 23 -4.86 9.49 1.31
N CYS A 24 -3.96 8.57 1.00
CA CYS A 24 -2.71 8.35 1.70
C CYS A 24 -1.55 8.54 0.73
N ASP A 25 -0.53 9.29 1.16
CA ASP A 25 0.70 9.47 0.41
C ASP A 25 1.75 8.47 0.91
N SER A 26 2.52 7.90 -0.01
CA SER A 26 3.64 7.00 0.33
C SER A 26 4.71 7.02 -0.74
N GLU A 27 5.90 6.59 -0.36
CA GLU A 27 7.04 6.41 -1.24
C GLU A 27 7.17 4.94 -1.60
N LEU A 28 7.25 4.65 -2.90
CA LEU A 28 7.43 3.31 -3.45
C LEU A 28 8.77 3.26 -4.17
N VAL A 29 9.67 2.36 -3.79
CA VAL A 29 10.93 2.18 -4.52
C VAL A 29 10.64 1.69 -5.94
N TYR A 30 11.29 2.27 -6.95
CA TYR A 30 11.23 1.82 -8.35
C TYR A 30 12.57 1.26 -8.82
N THR A 31 12.52 0.43 -9.85
CA THR A 31 13.72 -0.13 -10.51
C THR A 31 13.91 0.49 -11.90
N SER A 32 15.13 0.46 -12.43
CA SER A 32 15.41 0.92 -13.81
C SER A 32 14.67 0.11 -14.89
N ALA A 33 14.18 -1.09 -14.55
CA ALA A 33 13.29 -1.87 -15.41
C ALA A 33 11.87 -1.27 -15.48
N LEU A 34 11.41 -0.63 -14.39
CA LEU A 34 10.13 0.07 -14.35
C LEU A 34 10.23 1.46 -14.97
N ILE A 35 11.31 2.19 -14.68
CA ILE A 35 11.57 3.56 -15.15
C ILE A 35 13.03 3.63 -15.62
N PRO A 36 13.29 3.59 -16.94
CA PRO A 36 14.65 3.68 -17.47
C PRO A 36 15.34 4.98 -17.10
N ASP A 37 16.64 4.93 -16.80
CA ASP A 37 17.43 6.10 -16.36
C ASP A 37 17.39 7.25 -17.40
N LYS A 38 17.41 6.90 -18.69
CA LYS A 38 17.25 7.87 -19.79
C LYS A 38 15.94 8.68 -19.72
N ASP A 39 14.86 8.04 -19.23
CA ASP A 39 13.57 8.70 -19.09
C ASP A 39 13.57 9.58 -17.84
N ILE A 40 14.35 9.23 -16.80
CA ILE A 40 14.56 10.07 -15.61
C ILE A 40 15.33 11.34 -15.96
N GLU A 41 16.48 11.21 -16.63
CA GLU A 41 17.26 12.35 -17.10
C GLU A 41 16.41 13.29 -17.99
N ARG A 42 15.51 12.72 -18.78
CA ARG A 42 14.58 13.49 -19.61
C ARG A 42 13.50 14.17 -18.78
N MET A 43 12.98 13.53 -17.73
CA MET A 43 11.99 14.12 -16.82
C MET A 43 12.55 15.30 -16.03
N GLU A 44 13.83 15.29 -15.70
CA GLU A 44 14.50 16.43 -15.03
C GLU A 44 14.60 17.66 -15.94
N LYS A 45 14.72 17.44 -17.26
CA LYS A 45 14.93 18.50 -18.26
C LYS A 45 13.64 18.96 -18.95
N ASP A 46 12.59 18.14 -18.96
CA ASP A 46 11.32 18.39 -19.67
C ASP A 46 10.10 18.10 -18.77
N GLU A 47 9.58 19.15 -18.17
CA GLU A 47 8.40 19.11 -17.30
C GLU A 47 7.12 18.63 -18.02
N LYS A 48 7.01 18.88 -19.33
CA LYS A 48 5.86 18.42 -20.13
C LYS A 48 5.94 16.92 -20.36
N PHE A 49 7.15 16.41 -20.64
CA PHE A 49 7.41 14.98 -20.70
C PHE A 49 7.12 14.31 -19.34
N LYS A 50 7.63 14.88 -18.24
CA LYS A 50 7.39 14.39 -16.87
C LYS A 50 5.89 14.22 -16.58
N LYS A 51 5.08 15.26 -16.77
CA LYS A 51 3.62 15.18 -16.56
C LYS A 51 2.94 14.09 -17.40
N LYS A 52 3.34 13.93 -18.66
CA LYS A 52 2.79 12.89 -19.55
C LYS A 52 3.20 11.49 -19.09
N TYR A 53 4.45 11.34 -18.66
CA TYR A 53 5.01 10.07 -18.21
C TYR A 53 4.37 9.59 -16.91
N LEU A 54 4.24 10.46 -15.89
CA LEU A 54 3.58 10.15 -14.62
C LEU A 54 2.12 9.70 -14.83
N ARG A 55 1.40 10.33 -15.75
CA ARG A 55 0.04 9.89 -16.13
C ARG A 55 0.04 8.48 -16.73
N LYS A 56 1.00 8.17 -17.61
CA LYS A 56 1.15 6.84 -18.23
C LYS A 56 1.47 5.77 -17.18
N LEU A 57 2.36 6.07 -16.24
CA LEU A 57 2.64 5.19 -15.09
C LEU A 57 1.39 4.94 -14.26
N GLY A 58 0.61 5.98 -13.94
CA GLY A 58 -0.65 5.83 -13.22
C GLY A 58 -1.65 4.92 -13.94
N VAL A 59 -1.78 5.00 -15.27
CA VAL A 59 -2.59 4.06 -16.06
C VAL A 59 -2.07 2.63 -15.93
N ARG A 60 -0.74 2.43 -16.01
CA ARG A 60 -0.13 1.10 -15.88
C ARG A 60 -0.44 0.46 -14.53
N PHE A 61 -0.31 1.22 -13.44
CA PHE A 61 -0.69 0.74 -12.11
C PHE A 61 -2.19 0.43 -12.00
N ARG A 62 -3.07 1.26 -12.57
CA ARG A 62 -4.50 0.94 -12.60
C ARG A 62 -4.82 -0.37 -13.34
N ASN A 63 -4.13 -0.63 -14.44
CA ASN A 63 -4.28 -1.88 -15.20
C ASN A 63 -3.77 -3.11 -14.44
N LEU A 64 -2.83 -2.93 -13.51
CA LEU A 64 -2.37 -3.97 -12.60
C LEU A 64 -3.30 -4.18 -11.38
N GLY A 65 -4.43 -3.47 -11.31
CA GLY A 65 -5.42 -3.61 -10.24
C GLY A 65 -5.41 -2.48 -9.21
N TYR A 66 -4.44 -1.56 -9.27
CA TYR A 66 -4.34 -0.41 -8.35
C TYR A 66 -5.24 0.75 -8.78
N LYS A 67 -6.56 0.52 -8.79
CA LYS A 67 -7.57 1.42 -9.39
C LYS A 67 -7.54 2.85 -8.85
N ASP A 68 -7.23 3.02 -7.57
CA ASP A 68 -7.25 4.31 -6.88
C ASP A 68 -5.85 4.91 -6.68
N LEU A 69 -4.81 4.35 -7.32
CA LEU A 69 -3.44 4.82 -7.21
C LEU A 69 -3.14 5.92 -8.24
N LYS A 70 -2.55 7.01 -7.75
CA LYS A 70 -2.09 8.16 -8.51
C LYS A 70 -0.61 8.38 -8.26
N ILE A 71 0.18 8.46 -9.32
CA ILE A 71 1.57 8.89 -9.21
C ILE A 71 1.59 10.41 -9.09
N LEU A 72 2.18 10.92 -8.00
CA LEU A 72 2.35 12.34 -7.74
C LEU A 72 3.67 12.82 -8.33
N ASP A 73 4.76 12.11 -8.03
CA ASP A 73 6.09 12.47 -8.50
C ASP A 73 7.06 11.27 -8.48
N ILE A 74 8.29 11.50 -8.92
CA ILE A 74 9.44 10.61 -8.82
C ILE A 74 10.56 11.39 -8.15
N ASP A 75 11.18 10.79 -7.14
CA ASP A 75 12.44 11.21 -6.55
C ASP A 75 13.56 10.28 -7.03
N PRO A 76 14.42 10.75 -7.97
CA PRO A 76 15.54 9.97 -8.47
C PRO A 76 16.61 9.70 -7.42
N SER A 77 16.78 10.60 -6.44
CA SER A 77 17.87 10.53 -5.46
C SER A 77 17.70 9.35 -4.51
N THR A 78 16.45 9.02 -4.19
CA THR A 78 16.07 7.89 -3.34
C THR A 78 15.50 6.72 -4.15
N GLN A 79 15.48 6.82 -5.49
CA GLN A 79 14.81 5.89 -6.40
C GLN A 79 13.36 5.59 -5.98
N SER A 80 12.62 6.63 -5.61
CA SER A 80 11.25 6.52 -5.09
C SER A 80 10.20 7.16 -6.01
N LEU A 81 9.06 6.50 -6.16
CA LEU A 81 7.81 7.03 -6.69
C LEU A 81 7.00 7.58 -5.53
N ILE A 82 6.69 8.87 -5.57
CA ILE A 82 5.75 9.50 -4.64
C ILE A 82 4.35 9.22 -5.17
N VAL A 83 3.56 8.45 -4.43
CA VAL A 83 2.22 8.04 -4.85
C VAL A 83 1.18 8.49 -3.85
N ARG A 84 -0.03 8.71 -4.35
CA ARG A 84 -1.25 8.84 -3.57
C ARG A 84 -2.15 7.67 -3.91
N TYR A 85 -2.51 6.88 -2.91
CA TYR A 85 -3.47 5.81 -3.08
C TYR A 85 -4.63 6.01 -2.11
N THR A 86 -5.73 5.33 -2.35
CA THR A 86 -6.83 5.30 -1.39
C THR A 86 -6.57 4.19 -0.39
N GLY A 87 -6.29 4.59 0.85
CA GLY A 87 -6.37 3.70 2.00
C GLY A 87 -7.82 3.58 2.48
N TYR A 88 -8.18 2.42 3.02
CA TYR A 88 -9.47 2.19 3.65
C TYR A 88 -9.36 2.49 5.15
N TYR A 89 -9.84 3.67 5.57
CA TYR A 89 -9.83 4.13 6.96
C TYR A 89 -11.19 4.70 7.32
N THR A 90 -11.99 4.03 8.15
CA THR A 90 -12.77 4.85 9.09
C THR A 90 -11.80 5.55 10.01
N GLY A 91 -11.63 6.85 9.77
CA GLY A 91 -11.04 7.85 10.67
C GLY A 91 -10.14 7.29 11.75
N CYS A 92 -8.84 7.23 11.49
CA CYS A 92 -7.80 7.17 12.50
C CYS A 92 -7.88 5.96 13.48
N ARG A 93 -6.99 4.99 13.28
CA ARG A 93 -6.33 4.25 14.37
C ARG A 93 -7.23 3.35 15.25
N GLN A 94 -8.47 3.04 14.91
CA GLN A 94 -9.33 2.17 15.74
C GLN A 94 -9.15 0.66 15.45
N TYR A 95 -8.64 0.32 14.25
CA TYR A 95 -8.49 -1.06 13.75
C TYR A 95 -7.07 -1.30 13.20
N PRO A 96 -6.06 -1.41 14.08
CA PRO A 96 -4.64 -1.61 13.68
C PRO A 96 -4.42 -2.84 12.80
N GLU A 97 -5.19 -3.89 12.97
CA GLU A 97 -5.10 -5.13 12.20
C GLU A 97 -5.49 -4.97 10.73
N VAL A 98 -6.44 -4.08 10.43
CA VAL A 98 -6.85 -3.83 9.05
C VAL A 98 -5.78 -3.02 8.32
N HIS A 99 -5.19 -2.06 9.03
CA HIS A 99 -4.06 -1.30 8.54
C HIS A 99 -2.88 -2.22 8.19
N LEU A 100 -2.51 -3.11 9.12
CA LEU A 100 -1.46 -4.09 8.91
C LEU A 100 -1.75 -5.02 7.73
N LYS A 101 -2.96 -5.58 7.64
CA LYS A 101 -3.38 -6.42 6.51
C LYS A 101 -3.24 -5.70 5.17
N THR A 102 -3.65 -4.43 5.12
CA THR A 102 -3.59 -3.62 3.89
C THR A 102 -2.15 -3.41 3.45
N LEU A 103 -1.25 -3.09 4.40
CA LEU A 103 0.17 -2.92 4.09
C LEU A 103 0.81 -4.25 3.63
N LEU A 104 0.49 -5.37 4.27
CA LEU A 104 1.01 -6.68 3.86
C LEU A 104 0.62 -7.03 2.41
N ILE A 105 -0.66 -6.87 2.05
CA ILE A 105 -1.14 -7.11 0.67
C ILE A 105 -0.46 -6.17 -0.33
N LEU A 106 -0.30 -4.90 0.04
CA LEU A 106 0.32 -3.91 -0.85
C LEU A 106 1.78 -4.24 -1.11
N HIS A 107 2.55 -4.58 -0.08
CA HIS A 107 3.97 -4.90 -0.19
C HIS A 107 4.21 -6.23 -0.92
N ASP A 108 3.41 -7.26 -0.67
CA ASP A 108 3.43 -8.53 -1.41
C ASP A 108 3.18 -8.32 -2.92
N ALA A 109 2.14 -7.55 -3.26
CA ALA A 109 1.83 -7.23 -4.66
C ALA A 109 2.91 -6.37 -5.35
N MET A 110 3.84 -5.80 -4.58
CA MET A 110 5.01 -5.07 -5.06
C MET A 110 6.28 -5.92 -5.14
N GLY A 111 6.19 -7.22 -4.85
CA GLY A 111 7.31 -8.16 -4.94
C GLY A 111 8.21 -8.15 -3.69
N TRP A 112 7.75 -7.61 -2.57
CA TRP A 112 8.41 -7.86 -1.29
C TRP A 112 8.11 -9.29 -0.87
N ASP A 113 9.14 -10.01 -0.45
CA ASP A 113 8.93 -11.31 0.16
C ASP A 113 8.37 -11.12 1.58
N ILE A 114 7.05 -11.18 1.72
CA ILE A 114 6.40 -11.06 3.05
C ILE A 114 6.64 -12.30 3.94
N HIS A 115 7.28 -13.35 3.42
CA HIS A 115 7.74 -14.49 4.21
C HIS A 115 9.06 -14.19 4.90
N ASP A 116 9.89 -13.33 4.30
CA ASP A 116 11.12 -12.86 4.93
C ASP A 116 10.79 -12.12 6.25
N PRO A 117 11.36 -12.56 7.39
CA PRO A 117 11.10 -11.94 8.69
C PRO A 117 11.42 -10.45 8.72
N GLU A 118 12.50 -10.01 8.06
CA GLU A 118 12.89 -8.60 8.07
C GLU A 118 11.91 -7.74 7.27
N ALA A 119 11.49 -8.20 6.09
CA ALA A 119 10.47 -7.55 5.28
C ALA A 119 9.14 -7.44 6.04
N PHE A 120 8.71 -8.52 6.70
CA PHE A 120 7.49 -8.53 7.52
C PHE A 120 7.57 -7.54 8.69
N ASP A 121 8.68 -7.55 9.44
CA ASP A 121 8.88 -6.67 10.59
C ASP A 121 8.92 -5.19 10.19
N ARG A 122 9.51 -4.86 9.04
CA ARG A 122 9.48 -3.50 8.48
C ARG A 122 8.05 -3.03 8.20
N ILE A 123 7.20 -3.91 7.70
CA ILE A 123 5.78 -3.60 7.44
C ILE A 123 5.02 -3.38 8.75
N VAL A 124 5.28 -4.20 9.77
CA VAL A 124 4.70 -4.04 11.12
C VAL A 124 5.14 -2.73 11.76
N GLU A 125 6.41 -2.37 11.66
CA GLU A 125 6.93 -1.11 12.21
C GLU A 125 6.32 0.11 11.50
N LYS A 126 6.13 0.03 10.18
CA LYS A 126 5.38 1.06 9.43
C LYS A 126 3.95 1.17 9.95
N ALA A 127 3.26 0.05 10.12
CA ALA A 127 1.92 0.02 10.70
C ALA A 127 1.86 0.64 12.11
N ARG A 128 2.88 0.40 12.94
CA ARG A 128 3.02 0.95 14.29
C ARG A 128 3.11 2.48 14.29
N ARG A 129 3.97 3.04 13.44
CA ARG A 129 4.16 4.51 13.33
C ARG A 129 2.86 5.21 12.93
N ASP A 130 2.02 4.54 12.15
CA ASP A 130 0.73 5.07 11.70
C ASP A 130 -0.37 5.04 12.78
N LEU A 131 -0.21 4.22 13.84
CA LEU A 131 -1.19 4.05 14.93
C LEU A 131 -1.44 5.30 15.76
N GLY A 132 -0.52 6.27 15.68
CA GLY A 132 -0.18 7.31 16.66
C GLY A 132 -1.04 7.58 17.89
N ARG A 133 -1.09 8.85 18.31
CA ARG A 133 -0.92 9.16 19.75
C ARG A 133 -2.06 8.75 20.68
N LYS A 134 -3.32 8.74 20.23
CA LYS A 134 -4.47 8.42 21.12
C LYS A 134 -4.56 6.92 21.36
N ASN A 135 -4.62 6.47 22.61
CA ASN A 135 -4.73 5.05 23.00
C ASN A 135 -3.64 4.15 22.38
N VAL A 136 -2.41 4.67 22.25
CA VAL A 136 -1.34 4.01 21.48
C VAL A 136 -1.03 2.61 22.01
N MET A 137 -0.90 2.42 23.33
CA MET A 137 -0.59 1.12 23.92
C MET A 137 -1.60 0.04 23.55
N LYS A 138 -2.90 0.31 23.71
CA LYS A 138 -3.97 -0.65 23.35
C LYS A 138 -3.96 -1.01 21.86
N LYS A 139 -3.53 -0.07 21.01
CA LYS A 139 -3.46 -0.26 19.57
C LYS A 139 -2.21 -1.03 19.16
N GLU A 140 -1.09 -0.77 19.82
CA GLU A 140 0.15 -1.53 19.64
C GLU A 140 -0.05 -2.98 20.09
N ASP A 141 -0.64 -3.22 21.26
CA ASP A 141 -0.93 -4.58 21.74
C ASP A 141 -1.81 -5.35 20.74
N ARG A 142 -2.85 -4.69 20.23
CA ARG A 142 -3.73 -5.26 19.20
C ARG A 142 -2.98 -5.48 17.89
N LEU A 143 -2.15 -4.52 17.45
CA LEU A 143 -1.32 -4.63 16.25
C LEU A 143 -0.40 -5.85 16.34
N TYR A 144 0.38 -5.97 17.42
CA TYR A 144 1.34 -7.06 17.61
C TYR A 144 0.64 -8.42 17.73
N ARG A 145 -0.52 -8.48 18.38
CA ARG A 145 -1.34 -9.70 18.42
C ARG A 145 -1.70 -10.15 17.00
N PHE A 146 -2.19 -9.24 16.17
CA PHE A 146 -2.57 -9.58 14.80
C PHE A 146 -1.37 -9.82 13.88
N ALA A 147 -0.23 -9.15 14.10
CA ALA A 147 1.02 -9.44 13.40
C ALA A 147 1.45 -10.90 13.59
N LYS A 148 1.42 -11.40 14.84
CA LYS A 148 1.71 -12.81 15.13
C LYS A 148 0.72 -13.76 14.45
N LEU A 149 -0.58 -13.44 14.48
CA LEU A 149 -1.61 -14.26 13.83
C LEU A 149 -1.44 -14.30 12.31
N PHE A 150 -1.11 -13.18 11.68
CA PHE A 150 -0.87 -13.11 10.24
C PHE A 150 0.41 -13.82 9.85
N LYS A 151 1.51 -13.63 10.58
CA LYS A 151 2.78 -14.33 10.31
C LYS A 151 2.58 -15.84 10.37
N LYS A 152 1.94 -16.33 11.43
CA LYS A 152 1.59 -17.74 11.56
C LYS A 152 0.73 -18.25 10.39
N ALA A 153 -0.29 -17.50 9.97
CA ALA A 153 -1.15 -17.90 8.86
C ALA A 153 -0.43 -17.89 7.49
N ILE A 154 0.58 -17.03 7.32
CA ILE A 154 1.43 -16.98 6.13
C ILE A 154 2.37 -18.20 6.13
N ASP A 155 2.98 -18.51 7.27
CA ASP A 155 3.91 -19.63 7.45
C ASP A 155 3.20 -21.00 7.42
N GLU A 156 1.88 -21.08 7.67
CA GLU A 156 1.10 -22.34 7.60
C GLU A 156 0.55 -22.63 6.19
N LYS A 157 0.47 -21.63 5.31
CA LYS A 157 -0.11 -21.76 3.97
C LYS A 157 0.91 -22.06 2.86
N PHE A 158 2.20 -21.94 3.18
CA PHE A 158 3.34 -22.16 2.29
C PHE A 158 4.44 -22.89 3.05
#